data_AF-A0ABD2NG19-F1
#
_entry.id   AF-A0ABD2NG19-F1
#
_cell.length_a   1.000
_cell.length_b   1.000
_cell.length_c   1.000
_cell.angle_alpha   90.00
_cell.angle_beta   90.00
_cell.angle_gamma   90.00
#
_symmetry.space_group_name_H-M   'P 1'
#
loop_
_entity.id
_entity.type
_entity.pdbx_description
1 polymer ?
#
loop_
_entity_poly.entity_id
_entity_poly.type
_entity_poly.pdbx_seq_one_letter_code
_entity_poly.pdbx_strand_id
1 'polypeptide(L)'
;EYWYEQARIALRKRLQYATDRRPHAKNVLLFVGDGMGVATATAARILRGQRLGKKGEEHELAWDNFPTVAFAKVIRIFKLY
;
A
#
# COMPACT_ATOMS: atom_id res chain seq x y z
N GLU A 1 -10.19 21.42 9.82
CA GLU A 1 -11.25 20.88 8.94
C GLU A 1 -10.72 19.88 7.91
N TYR A 2 -9.69 20.21 7.11
CA TYR A 2 -9.11 19.31 6.09
C TYR A 2 -8.89 17.85 6.53
N TRP A 3 -8.15 17.62 7.62
CA TRP A 3 -7.85 16.26 8.11
C TRP A 3 -9.09 15.45 8.50
N TYR A 4 -10.12 16.13 9.00
CA TYR A 4 -11.39 15.51 9.38
C TYR A 4 -12.15 15.03 8.13
N GLU A 5 -12.14 15.84 7.08
CA GLU A 5 -12.73 15.47 5.81
C GLU A 5 -12.01 14.28 5.16
N GLN A 6 -10.67 14.29 5.15
CA GLN A 6 -9.86 13.17 4.65
C GLN A 6 -10.16 11.86 5.41
N ALA A 7 -10.26 11.93 6.74
CA ALA A 7 -10.63 10.78 7.55
C ALA A 7 -12.05 10.25 7.22
N ARG A 8 -13.01 11.16 6.99
CA ARG A 8 -14.38 10.79 6.58
C ARG A 8 -14.42 10.11 5.22
N ILE A 9 -13.63 10.60 4.26
CA ILE A 9 -13.47 9.99 2.93
C ILE A 9 -12.86 8.59 3.07
N ALA A 10 -11.79 8.45 3.83
CA ALA A 10 -11.12 7.17 4.07
C ALA A 10 -12.07 6.13 4.71
N LEU A 11 -12.87 6.55 5.69
CA LEU A 11 -13.86 5.69 6.33
C LEU A 11 -14.92 5.19 5.35
N ARG A 12 -15.49 6.10 4.55
CA ARG A 12 -16.49 5.74 3.53
C ARG A 12 -15.92 4.76 2.50
N LYS A 13 -14.70 4.98 2.03
CA LYS A 13 -13.98 4.06 1.12
C LYS A 13 -13.84 2.67 1.76
N ARG A 14 -13.48 2.60 3.05
CA ARG A 14 -13.33 1.32 3.78
C ARG A 14 -14.64 0.55 3.90
N LEU A 15 -15.74 1.25 4.22
CA LEU A 15 -17.06 0.64 4.41
C LEU A 15 -17.58 -0.03 3.13
N GLN A 16 -17.29 0.52 1.96
CA GLN A 16 -17.66 -0.06 0.66
C GLN A 16 -17.01 -1.45 0.43
N TYR A 17 -15.75 -1.64 0.85
CA TYR A 17 -15.07 -2.93 0.72
C TYR A 17 -15.45 -3.95 1.79
N ALA A 18 -15.94 -3.51 2.95
CA ALA A 18 -16.32 -4.39 4.05
C ALA A 18 -17.57 -5.23 3.76
N THR A 19 -18.36 -4.83 2.75
CA THR A 19 -19.65 -5.45 2.43
C THR A 19 -19.53 -6.65 1.49
N ASP A 20 -18.34 -6.91 0.93
CA ASP A 20 -18.23 -7.81 -0.22
C ASP A 20 -18.02 -9.29 0.14
N ARG A 21 -18.78 -10.11 -0.58
CA ARG A 21 -19.04 -11.54 -0.35
C ARG A 21 -17.85 -12.35 -0.87
N ARG A 22 -17.26 -13.22 -0.04
CA ARG A 22 -16.11 -14.11 -0.34
C ARG A 22 -16.10 -14.60 -1.81
N PRO A 23 -15.50 -13.84 -2.75
CA PRO A 23 -15.63 -14.15 -4.16
C PRO A 23 -14.52 -15.13 -4.53
N HIS A 24 -14.86 -16.16 -5.31
CA HIS A 24 -13.86 -17.10 -5.80
C HIS A 24 -13.03 -16.43 -6.92
N ALA A 25 -11.72 -16.26 -6.69
CA ALA A 25 -10.83 -15.68 -7.68
C ALA A 25 -10.60 -16.65 -8.85
N LYS A 26 -10.69 -16.16 -10.09
CA LYS A 26 -10.38 -16.94 -11.30
C LYS A 26 -8.89 -16.86 -11.70
N ASN A 27 -8.25 -15.72 -11.41
CA ASN A 27 -6.86 -15.42 -11.78
C ASN A 27 -6.13 -14.81 -10.58
N VAL A 28 -4.81 -15.04 -10.53
CA VAL A 28 -3.92 -14.46 -9.50
C VAL A 28 -2.75 -13.77 -10.20
N LEU A 29 -2.49 -12.51 -9.82
CA LEU A 29 -1.34 -11.74 -10.25
C LEU A 29 -0.52 -11.36 -9.02
N LEU A 30 0.76 -11.75 -9.00
CA LEU A 30 1.68 -11.48 -7.90
C LEU A 30 2.79 -10.53 -8.37
N PHE A 31 2.92 -9.40 -7.69
CA PHE A 31 4.03 -8.46 -7.88
C PHE A 31 5.05 -8.66 -6.75
N VAL A 32 6.31 -8.91 -7.11
CA VAL A 32 7.41 -9.06 -6.16
C VAL A 32 8.41 -7.93 -6.40
N GLY A 33 8.54 -7.03 -5.43
CA GLY A 33 9.60 -6.03 -5.41
C GLY A 33 10.79 -6.55 -4.60
N ASP A 34 11.86 -6.95 -5.28
CA ASP A 34 13.09 -7.37 -4.60
C ASP A 34 13.69 -6.20 -3.82
N GLY A 35 14.06 -6.44 -2.55
CA GLY A 35 14.55 -5.39 -1.64
C GLY A 35 13.55 -4.29 -1.28
N MET A 36 12.27 -4.41 -1.65
CA MET A 36 11.26 -3.38 -1.42
C MET A 36 10.63 -3.48 -0.03
N GLY A 37 11.39 -3.06 0.99
CA GLY A 37 10.86 -2.88 2.35
C GLY A 37 9.99 -1.63 2.51
N VAL A 38 9.47 -1.40 3.72
CA VAL A 38 8.62 -0.24 4.05
C VAL A 38 9.34 1.09 3.75
N ALA A 39 10.62 1.20 4.11
CA ALA A 39 11.41 2.40 3.84
C ALA A 39 11.58 2.66 2.34
N THR A 40 11.86 1.62 1.55
CA THR A 40 11.98 1.71 0.09
C THR A 40 10.66 2.14 -0.55
N ALA A 41 9.52 1.61 -0.07
CA ALA A 41 8.20 2.02 -0.55
C ALA A 41 7.92 3.51 -0.26
N THR A 42 8.24 4.00 0.94
CA THR A 42 8.08 5.42 1.30
C THR A 42 9.00 6.33 0.47
N ALA A 43 10.27 5.95 0.30
CA ALA A 43 11.21 6.70 -0.53
C ALA A 43 10.71 6.77 -2.00
N ALA A 44 10.15 5.68 -2.51
CA ALA A 44 9.58 5.64 -3.86
C ALA A 44 8.35 6.57 -4.00
N ARG A 45 7.48 6.65 -2.99
CA ARG A 45 6.35 7.62 -2.96
C ARG A 45 6.86 9.05 -3.10
N ILE A 46 7.80 9.44 -2.24
CA ILE A 46 8.37 10.78 -2.20
C ILE A 46 9.04 11.11 -3.53
N LEU A 47 9.93 10.23 -4.00
CA LEU A 47 10.64 10.41 -5.26
C LEU A 47 9.67 10.55 -6.44
N ARG A 48 8.61 9.75 -6.48
CA ARG A 48 7.61 9.80 -7.54
C ARG A 48 6.84 11.12 -7.50
N GLY A 49 6.41 11.59 -6.33
CA GLY A 49 5.74 12.88 -6.20
C GLY A 49 6.65 14.06 -6.59
N GLN A 50 7.92 14.03 -6.19
CA GLN A 50 8.92 15.04 -6.58
C GLN A 50 9.13 15.08 -8.11
N ARG A 51 9.18 13.91 -8.77
CA ARG A 51 9.26 13.82 -10.24
C ARG A 51 8.02 14.40 -10.95
N LEU A 52 6.90 14.55 -10.25
CA LEU A 52 5.68 15.19 -10.74
C LEU A 52 5.59 16.67 -10.33
N GLY A 53 6.67 17.25 -9.78
CA GLY A 53 6.71 18.65 -9.33
C GLY A 53 5.95 18.90 -8.02
N LYS A 54 5.61 17.85 -7.27
CA LYS A 54 4.93 17.92 -5.96
C LYS A 54 5.92 17.82 -4.80
N LYS A 55 5.46 18.02 -3.55
CA LYS A 55 6.35 17.93 -2.37
C LYS A 55 6.86 16.50 -2.16
N GLY A 56 6.00 15.52 -2.42
CA GLY A 56 6.35 14.10 -2.50
C GLY A 56 5.58 13.24 -1.51
N GLU A 57 5.47 13.69 -0.27
CA GLU A 57 4.87 12.94 0.86
C GLU A 57 3.38 12.66 0.67
N GLU A 58 2.68 13.52 -0.07
CA GLU A 58 1.27 13.39 -0.41
C GLU A 58 1.01 12.43 -1.57
N HIS A 59 2.05 11.86 -2.18
CA HIS A 59 1.90 10.99 -3.33
C HIS A 59 1.63 9.55 -2.92
N GLU A 60 0.67 8.93 -3.62
CA GLU A 60 0.32 7.53 -3.47
C GLU A 60 0.83 6.72 -4.68
N LEU A 61 1.42 5.56 -4.41
CA LEU A 61 1.73 4.54 -5.41
C LEU A 61 0.49 3.71 -5.73
N ALA A 62 0.53 2.95 -6.83
CA ALA A 62 -0.61 2.15 -7.27
C ALA A 62 -1.09 1.14 -6.20
N TRP A 63 -0.16 0.51 -5.48
CA TRP A 63 -0.46 -0.45 -4.41
C TRP A 63 -0.91 0.20 -3.10
N ASP A 64 -0.76 1.51 -2.91
CA ASP A 64 -1.28 2.21 -1.72
C ASP A 64 -2.81 2.27 -1.73
N ASN A 65 -3.39 2.13 -2.92
CA ASN A 65 -4.82 2.07 -3.13
C ASN A 65 -5.42 0.67 -3.00
N PHE A 66 -4.60 -0.35 -2.71
CA PHE A 66 -5.11 -1.70 -2.46
C PHE A 66 -5.94 -1.76 -1.16
N PRO A 67 -7.05 -2.50 -1.14
CA PRO A 67 -7.98 -2.50 -0.02
C PRO A 67 -7.44 -3.22 1.23
N THR A 68 -6.37 -4.00 1.10
CA THR A 68 -5.81 -4.81 2.18
C THR A 68 -4.29 -4.70 2.22
N VAL A 69 -3.74 -4.64 3.42
CA VAL A 69 -2.30 -4.66 3.70
C VAL A 69 -2.04 -5.69 4.80
N ALA A 70 -0.88 -6.35 4.73
CA ALA A 70 -0.41 -7.28 5.74
C ALA A 70 1.11 -7.19 5.86
N PHE A 71 1.63 -7.56 7.04
CA PHE A 71 3.06 -7.72 7.23
C PHE A 71 3.47 -9.17 6.99
N ALA A 72 4.60 -9.36 6.30
CA ALA A 72 5.21 -10.67 6.10
C ALA A 72 6.46 -10.79 6.97
N LYS A 73 6.59 -11.89 7.72
CA LYS A 73 7.81 -12.22 8.44
C LYS A 73 8.81 -12.84 7.46
N VAL A 74 9.94 -12.17 7.22
CA VAL A 74 10.91 -12.57 6.18
C VAL A 74 12.16 -13.21 6.79
N ILE A 75 11.98 -14.27 7.59
CA ILE A 75 13.11 -15.00 8.17
C ILE A 75 13.49 -16.19 7.28
N ARG A 76 14.81 -16.41 7.13
CA ARG A 76 15.32 -17.68 6.60
C ARG A 76 15.50 -18.65 7.75
N ILE A 77 15.13 -19.91 7.54
CA ILE A 77 15.26 -21.00 8.55
C ILE A 77 16.73 -21.18 8.95
N PHE A 78 17.63 -21.03 7.97
CA PHE A 78 19.07 -20.97 8.21
C PHE A 78 19.56 -19.56 7.91
N LYS A 79 19.85 -18.83 8.98
CA LYS A 79 20.81 -17.73 8.93
C LYS A 79 22.07 -18.35 9.54
N LEU A 80 23.09 -18.52 8.70
CA LEU A 80 24.39 -19.06 9.10
C LEU A 80 24.94 -18.28 10.30
N TYR A 81 25.71 -19.01 11.12
CA TYR A 81 26.67 -18.51 12.11
C TYR A 81 27.29 -17.15 11.74
#